data_AF-A0A1G0P4F4-F1
#
_entry.id   AF-A0A1G0P4F4-F1
#
_cell.length_a   1.000
_cell.length_b   1.000
_cell.length_c   1.000
_cell.angle_alpha   90.00
_cell.angle_beta   90.00
_cell.angle_gamma   90.00
#
_symmetry.space_group_name_H-M   'P 1'
#
loop_
_entity.id
_entity.type
_entity.pdbx_description
1 polymer ?
#
loop_
_entity_poly.entity_id
_entity_poly.type
_entity_poly.pdbx_seq_one_letter_code
_entity_poly.pdbx_strand_id
1 'polypeptide(L)'
;MSFAVINNFLHLLATVTWIGGMIFMNIVLFPAQTAIDPGQRGKLFGAIVKRFLIIVWISVIVLLLTGLYKTPSYLLFNPESGFGLWLTVKHIAILLMILFGLLITFVVSPKLRKLAPKPGDQPLPEFIKAQKNMTLLARTNMTLGIIVLFCVSMMQYN
;
A
#
# COMPACT_ATOMS: atom_id res chain seq x y z
N MET A 1 -3.96 -29.46 10.25
CA MET A 1 -3.16 -28.48 9.49
C MET A 1 -2.21 -27.78 10.46
N SER A 2 -0.92 -27.65 10.14
CA SER A 2 0.04 -27.06 11.08
C SER A 2 -0.12 -25.54 11.18
N PHE A 3 0.24 -24.97 12.33
CA PHE A 3 0.23 -23.51 12.56
C PHE A 3 1.05 -22.76 11.49
N ALA A 4 2.20 -23.30 11.09
CA ALA A 4 3.06 -22.72 10.07
C ALA A 4 2.35 -22.55 8.71
N VAL A 5 1.51 -23.51 8.31
CA VAL A 5 0.74 -23.44 7.05
C VAL A 5 -0.31 -22.34 7.13
N ILE A 6 -1.05 -22.25 8.24
CA ILE A 6 -2.06 -21.20 8.46
C ILE A 6 -1.40 -19.82 8.44
N ASN A 7 -0.29 -19.66 9.18
CA ASN A 7 0.45 -18.41 9.22
C ASN A 7 0.95 -17.99 7.84
N ASN A 8 1.50 -18.92 7.06
CA ASN A 8 1.96 -18.64 5.71
C ASN A 8 0.82 -18.25 4.77
N PHE A 9 -0.31 -18.96 4.84
CA PHE A 9 -1.51 -18.65 4.05
C PHE A 9 -2.01 -17.23 4.34
N LEU A 10 -2.16 -16.87 5.62
CA LEU A 10 -2.60 -15.53 6.02
C LEU A 10 -1.60 -14.44 5.57
N HIS A 11 -0.29 -14.70 5.70
CA HIS A 11 0.74 -13.78 5.26
C HIS A 11 0.69 -13.54 3.75
N LEU A 12 0.54 -14.61 2.96
CA LEU A 12 0.42 -14.51 1.51
C LEU A 12 -0.87 -13.79 1.11
N LEU A 13 -2.00 -14.16 1.71
CA LEU A 13 -3.30 -13.54 1.44
C LEU A 13 -3.27 -12.03 1.71
N ALA A 14 -2.69 -11.60 2.84
CA ALA A 14 -2.55 -10.18 3.17
C ALA A 14 -1.58 -9.47 2.20
N THR A 15 -0.47 -10.12 1.84
CA THR A 15 0.50 -9.59 0.85
C THR A 15 -0.18 -9.34 -0.50
N VAL A 16 -0.85 -10.34 -1.06
CA VAL A 16 -1.49 -10.22 -2.39
C VAL A 16 -2.67 -9.26 -2.36
N THR A 17 -3.42 -9.21 -1.26
CA THR A 17 -4.54 -8.27 -1.11
C THR A 17 -4.05 -6.82 -1.10
N TRP A 18 -2.99 -6.53 -0.33
CA TRP A 18 -2.47 -5.18 -0.24
C TRP A 18 -1.75 -4.76 -1.53
N ILE A 19 -0.74 -5.52 -1.95
CA ILE A 19 0.09 -5.16 -3.11
C ILE A 19 -0.71 -5.26 -4.41
N GLY A 20 -1.47 -6.34 -4.60
CA GLY A 20 -2.35 -6.51 -5.75
C GLY A 20 -3.42 -5.42 -5.81
N GLY A 21 -4.00 -5.04 -4.67
CA GLY A 21 -4.95 -3.93 -4.59
C GLY A 21 -4.33 -2.58 -4.98
N MET A 22 -3.09 -2.30 -4.58
CA MET A 22 -2.38 -1.08 -5.00
C MET A 22 -2.07 -1.07 -6.50
N ILE A 23 -1.69 -2.21 -7.06
CA ILE A 23 -1.46 -2.37 -8.51
C ILE A 23 -2.77 -2.11 -9.26
N PHE A 24 -3.86 -2.75 -8.85
CA PHE A 24 -5.18 -2.54 -9.45
C PHE A 24 -5.61 -1.07 -9.38
N MET A 25 -5.48 -0.44 -8.21
CA MET A 25 -5.80 0.97 -8.03
C MET A 25 -5.04 1.86 -9.01
N ASN A 26 -3.71 1.70 -9.10
CA ASN A 26 -2.86 2.61 -9.87
C ASN A 26 -2.89 2.37 -11.37
N ILE A 27 -2.98 1.11 -11.81
CA ILE A 27 -2.83 0.72 -13.23
C ILE A 27 -4.20 0.59 -13.92
N VAL A 28 -5.24 0.21 -13.18
CA VAL A 28 -6.57 -0.05 -13.76
C VAL A 28 -7.56 1.03 -13.34
N LEU A 29 -7.81 1.18 -12.03
CA LEU A 29 -8.88 2.04 -11.54
C LEU A 29 -8.59 3.53 -11.80
N PHE A 30 -7.40 4.02 -11.46
CA PHE A 30 -7.06 5.43 -11.57
C PHE A 30 -7.05 5.92 -13.03
N PRO A 31 -6.56 5.14 -14.02
CA PRO A 31 -6.72 5.52 -15.43
C PRO A 31 -8.19 5.44 -15.88
N ALA A 32 -8.93 4.39 -15.51
CA ALA A 32 -10.32 4.20 -15.94
C ALA A 32 -11.28 5.27 -15.38
N GLN A 33 -10.95 5.93 -14.27
CA GLN A 33 -11.80 6.95 -13.67
C GLN A 33 -12.06 8.15 -14.61
N THR A 34 -11.20 8.38 -15.61
CA THR A 34 -11.36 9.49 -16.57
C THR A 34 -12.60 9.34 -17.44
N ALA A 35 -13.10 8.11 -17.61
CA ALA A 35 -14.35 7.81 -18.31
C ALA A 35 -15.61 8.14 -17.48
N ILE A 36 -15.46 8.44 -16.19
CA ILE A 36 -16.58 8.79 -15.30
C ILE A 36 -16.79 10.30 -15.31
N ASP A 37 -18.06 10.71 -15.35
CA ASP A 37 -18.46 12.12 -15.24
C ASP A 37 -17.79 12.81 -14.05
N PRO A 38 -17.22 14.03 -14.24
CA PRO A 38 -16.52 14.75 -13.19
C PRO A 38 -17.32 14.90 -11.89
N GLY A 39 -18.64 15.12 -12.00
CA GLY A 39 -19.55 15.26 -10.86
C GLY A 39 -19.75 13.98 -10.03
N GLN A 40 -19.57 12.80 -10.63
CA GLN A 40 -19.73 11.51 -9.95
C GLN A 40 -18.40 10.89 -9.51
N ARG A 41 -17.32 11.19 -10.24
CA ARG A 41 -15.97 10.64 -10.03
C ARG A 41 -15.51 10.76 -8.57
N GLY A 42 -15.64 11.94 -7.96
CA GLY A 42 -15.21 12.19 -6.59
C GLY A 42 -15.94 11.34 -5.54
N LYS A 43 -17.25 11.15 -5.71
CA LYS A 43 -18.09 10.36 -4.79
C LYS A 43 -17.72 8.89 -4.84
N LEU A 44 -17.60 8.32 -6.04
CA LEU A 44 -17.20 6.93 -6.21
C LEU A 44 -15.78 6.70 -5.68
N PHE A 45 -14.83 7.58 -6.04
CA PHE A 45 -13.45 7.46 -5.62
C PHE A 45 -13.30 7.52 -4.09
N GLY A 46 -13.98 8.47 -3.45
CA GLY A 46 -14.00 8.57 -1.98
C GLY A 46 -14.53 7.30 -1.31
N ALA A 47 -15.58 6.69 -1.86
CA ALA A 47 -16.13 5.44 -1.34
C ALA A 47 -15.16 4.26 -1.52
N ILE A 48 -14.50 4.15 -2.68
CA ILE A 48 -13.51 3.11 -2.98
C ILE A 48 -12.29 3.26 -2.06
N VAL A 49 -11.70 4.45 -1.97
CA VAL A 49 -10.53 4.71 -1.10
C VAL A 49 -10.85 4.41 0.36
N LYS A 50 -12.02 4.82 0.86
CA LYS A 50 -12.42 4.52 2.24
C LYS A 50 -12.45 3.01 2.53
N ARG A 51 -13.06 2.22 1.64
CA ARG A 51 -13.13 0.75 1.79
C ARG A 51 -11.75 0.10 1.64
N PHE A 52 -10.98 0.57 0.67
CA PHE A 52 -9.64 0.04 0.42
C PHE A 52 -8.70 0.28 1.61
N LEU A 53 -8.74 1.45 2.23
CA LEU A 53 -7.91 1.74 3.41
C LEU A 53 -8.21 0.78 4.57
N ILE A 54 -9.48 0.40 4.79
CA ILE A 54 -9.84 -0.61 5.81
C ILE A 54 -9.17 -1.95 5.49
N ILE A 55 -9.26 -2.41 4.23
CA ILE A 55 -8.64 -3.66 3.78
C ILE A 55 -7.11 -3.61 3.91
N VAL A 56 -6.50 -2.47 3.55
CA VAL A 56 -5.05 -2.24 3.71
C VAL A 56 -4.64 -2.36 5.17
N TRP A 57 -5.31 -1.69 6.09
CA TRP A 57 -4.94 -1.72 7.52
C TRP A 57 -5.15 -3.10 8.15
N ILE A 58 -6.19 -3.83 7.75
CA ILE A 58 -6.36 -5.24 8.14
C ILE A 58 -5.17 -6.08 7.62
N SER A 59 -4.78 -5.88 6.35
CA SER A 59 -3.65 -6.58 5.75
C SER A 59 -2.34 -6.25 6.47
N VAL A 60 -2.10 -4.99 6.84
CA VAL A 60 -0.93 -4.56 7.61
C VAL A 60 -0.88 -5.28 8.96
N ILE A 61 -1.98 -5.32 9.72
CA ILE A 61 -2.03 -6.00 11.02
C ILE A 61 -1.69 -7.48 10.85
N VAL A 62 -2.30 -8.16 9.88
CA VAL A 62 -2.02 -9.57 9.60
C VAL A 62 -0.55 -9.77 9.22
N LEU A 63 0.03 -8.90 8.39
CA LEU A 63 1.44 -8.99 7.98
C LEU A 63 2.41 -8.75 9.13
N LEU A 64 2.11 -7.82 10.03
CA LEU A 64 2.93 -7.60 11.23
C LEU A 64 2.92 -8.84 12.12
N LEU A 65 1.75 -9.38 12.43
CA LEU A 65 1.62 -10.58 13.29
C LEU A 65 2.30 -11.80 12.68
N THR A 66 2.03 -12.07 11.40
CA THR A 66 2.57 -13.25 10.70
C THR A 66 4.05 -13.09 10.33
N GLY A 67 4.48 -11.86 10.08
CA GLY A 67 5.87 -11.51 9.76
C GLY A 67 6.79 -11.63 10.98
N LEU A 68 6.34 -11.17 12.15
CA LEU A 68 7.08 -11.35 13.41
C LEU A 68 7.37 -12.83 13.70
N TYR A 69 6.42 -13.72 13.42
CA TYR A 69 6.63 -15.16 13.56
C TYR A 69 7.63 -15.73 12.52
N LYS A 70 7.64 -15.20 11.29
CA LYS A 70 8.47 -15.70 10.19
C LYS A 70 9.88 -15.12 10.15
N THR A 71 10.13 -14.00 10.83
CA THR A 71 11.41 -13.26 10.70
C THR A 71 12.46 -13.83 11.66
N PRO A 72 13.55 -14.42 11.14
CA PRO A 72 14.71 -14.75 11.96
C PRO A 72 15.44 -13.46 12.37
N SER A 73 15.14 -12.95 13.57
CA SER A 73 15.64 -11.63 14.02
C SER A 73 17.16 -11.52 14.04
N TYR A 74 17.88 -12.62 14.28
CA TYR A 74 19.35 -12.67 14.27
C TYR A 74 19.98 -12.44 12.89
N LEU A 75 19.20 -12.50 11.80
CA LEU A 75 19.65 -12.19 10.44
C LEU A 75 19.30 -10.76 10.01
N LEU A 76 18.53 -10.01 10.83
CA LEU A 76 18.29 -8.60 10.56
C LEU A 76 19.58 -7.81 10.73
N PHE A 77 19.82 -6.87 9.83
CA PHE A 77 21.03 -6.05 9.79
C PHE A 77 22.33 -6.85 9.63
N ASN A 78 22.25 -8.06 9.07
CA ASN A 78 23.41 -8.86 8.69
C ASN A 78 23.65 -8.80 7.17
N PRO A 79 24.37 -7.76 6.66
CA PRO A 79 24.60 -7.57 5.24
C PRO A 79 25.59 -8.59 4.65
N GLU A 80 26.37 -9.28 5.47
CA GLU A 80 27.34 -10.30 5.02
C GLU A 80 26.63 -11.56 4.54
N SER A 81 25.44 -11.84 5.06
CA SER A 81 24.56 -12.87 4.51
C SER A 81 23.68 -12.29 3.40
N GLY A 82 23.69 -12.92 2.21
CA GLY A 82 22.79 -12.52 1.11
C GLY A 82 21.33 -12.49 1.55
N PHE A 83 20.90 -13.50 2.32
CA PHE A 83 19.58 -13.55 2.94
C PHE A 83 19.32 -12.36 3.88
N GLY A 84 20.25 -12.04 4.80
CA GLY A 84 20.09 -10.97 5.78
C GLY A 84 20.07 -9.57 5.18
N LEU A 85 20.81 -9.34 4.09
CA LEU A 85 20.73 -8.11 3.31
C LEU A 85 19.31 -7.91 2.76
N TRP A 86 18.77 -8.89 2.01
CA TRP A 86 17.43 -8.80 1.43
C TRP A 86 16.33 -8.79 2.50
N LEU A 87 16.53 -9.50 3.61
CA LEU A 87 15.67 -9.44 4.79
C LEU A 87 15.63 -8.02 5.35
N THR A 88 16.76 -7.32 5.43
CA THR A 88 16.82 -5.95 5.97
C THR A 88 16.16 -4.96 5.03
N VAL A 89 16.50 -5.01 3.74
CA VAL A 89 15.94 -4.13 2.71
C VAL A 89 14.42 -4.26 2.64
N LYS A 90 13.87 -5.49 2.69
CA LYS A 90 12.40 -5.66 2.66
C LYS A 90 11.71 -5.05 3.89
N HIS A 91 12.32 -5.14 5.08
CA HIS A 91 11.72 -4.58 6.30
C HIS A 91 11.75 -3.05 6.27
N ILE A 92 12.84 -2.45 5.79
CA ILE A 92 12.92 -0.99 5.57
C ILE A 92 11.83 -0.55 4.58
N ALA A 93 11.67 -1.27 3.46
CA ALA A 93 10.64 -0.98 2.48
C ALA A 93 9.22 -1.07 3.08
N ILE A 94 8.92 -2.13 3.85
CA ILE A 94 7.62 -2.28 4.53
C ILE A 94 7.36 -1.14 5.53
N LEU A 95 8.37 -0.72 6.30
CA LEU A 95 8.23 0.40 7.23
C LEU A 95 7.92 1.71 6.51
N LEU A 96 8.60 1.99 5.39
CA LEU A 96 8.29 3.14 4.52
C LEU A 96 6.88 3.04 3.93
N MET A 97 6.45 1.84 3.53
CA MET A 97 5.10 1.63 3.01
C MET A 97 4.04 1.92 4.06
N ILE A 98 4.24 1.48 5.31
CA ILE A 98 3.35 1.78 6.43
C ILE A 98 3.32 3.30 6.67
N LEU A 99 4.48 3.96 6.69
CA LEU A 99 4.57 5.42 6.84
C LEU A 99 3.77 6.15 5.74
N PHE A 100 3.90 5.77 4.48
CA PHE A 100 3.13 6.35 3.40
C PHE A 100 1.64 6.02 3.50
N GLY A 101 1.29 4.82 3.94
CA GLY A 101 -0.09 4.45 4.28
C GLY A 101 -0.69 5.34 5.37
N LEU A 102 0.08 5.66 6.42
CA LEU A 102 -0.32 6.60 7.47
C LEU A 102 -0.52 8.02 6.90
N LEU A 103 0.42 8.52 6.09
CA LEU A 103 0.29 9.84 5.45
C LEU A 103 -0.93 9.91 4.54
N ILE A 104 -1.19 8.88 3.74
CA ILE A 104 -2.39 8.80 2.90
C ILE A 104 -3.65 8.81 3.77
N THR A 105 -3.69 7.99 4.82
CA THR A 105 -4.88 7.79 5.66
C THR A 105 -5.23 9.01 6.50
N PHE A 106 -4.23 9.61 7.16
CA PHE A 106 -4.44 10.65 8.17
C PHE A 106 -4.21 12.07 7.67
N VAL A 107 -3.46 12.26 6.58
CA VAL A 107 -3.12 13.59 6.07
C VAL A 107 -3.80 13.86 4.72
N VAL A 108 -3.57 13.00 3.73
CA VAL A 108 -4.00 13.29 2.34
C VAL A 108 -5.48 13.01 2.11
N SER A 109 -6.00 11.87 2.57
CA SER A 109 -7.40 11.51 2.39
C SER A 109 -8.37 12.48 3.08
N PRO A 110 -8.16 12.90 4.35
CA PRO A 110 -9.01 13.91 5.00
C PRO A 110 -8.93 15.26 4.29
N LYS A 111 -7.73 15.67 3.83
CA LYS A 111 -7.54 16.90 3.07
C LYS A 111 -8.33 16.88 1.75
N LEU A 112 -8.28 15.77 1.01
CA LEU A 112 -9.05 15.61 -0.22
C LEU A 112 -10.57 15.65 0.03
N ARG A 113 -11.04 15.03 1.11
CA ARG A 113 -12.46 15.07 1.48
C ARG A 113 -12.92 16.47 1.86
N LYS A 114 -12.09 17.23 2.59
CA LYS A 114 -12.38 18.60 3.01
C LYS A 114 -12.40 19.58 1.84
N LEU A 115 -11.48 19.42 0.88
CA LEU A 115 -11.33 20.31 -0.28
C LEU A 115 -12.13 19.87 -1.51
N ALA A 116 -12.99 18.85 -1.37
CA ALA A 116 -13.74 18.31 -2.50
C ALA A 116 -14.66 19.40 -3.10
N PRO A 117 -14.58 19.65 -4.42
CA PRO A 117 -15.45 20.64 -5.08
C PRO A 117 -16.91 20.20 -5.02
N LYS A 118 -17.83 21.16 -4.94
CA LYS A 118 -19.26 20.90 -5.06
C LYS A 118 -19.62 20.67 -6.54
N PRO A 119 -20.77 20.03 -6.83
CA PRO A 119 -21.24 19.89 -8.21
C PRO A 119 -21.34 21.25 -8.89
N GLY A 120 -20.63 21.42 -10.02
CA GLY A 120 -20.59 22.66 -10.79
C GLY A 120 -19.42 23.59 -10.48
N ASP A 121 -18.72 23.39 -9.35
CA ASP A 121 -17.55 24.21 -9.00
C ASP A 121 -16.28 23.71 -9.69
N GLN A 122 -15.40 24.65 -10.07
CA GLN A 122 -14.05 24.30 -10.49
C GLN A 122 -13.19 23.88 -9.29
N PRO A 123 -12.33 22.86 -9.43
CA PRO A 123 -11.46 22.42 -8.36
C PRO A 123 -10.43 23.48 -7.99
N LEU A 124 -10.33 23.77 -6.68
CA LEU A 124 -9.32 24.68 -6.14
C LEU A 124 -7.89 24.17 -6.42
N PRO A 125 -6.90 25.07 -6.58
CA PRO A 125 -5.50 24.67 -6.78
C PRO A 125 -4.97 23.73 -5.69
N GLU A 126 -5.41 23.93 -4.44
CA GLU A 126 -5.04 23.07 -3.32
C GLU A 126 -5.60 21.65 -3.42
N PHE A 127 -6.81 21.49 -3.96
CA PHE A 127 -7.43 20.19 -4.22
C PHE A 127 -6.63 19.43 -5.28
N ILE A 128 -6.29 20.11 -6.38
CA ILE A 128 -5.46 19.55 -7.46
C ILE A 128 -4.10 19.10 -6.91
N LYS A 129 -3.47 19.91 -6.06
CA LYS A 129 -2.20 19.55 -5.40
C LYS A 129 -2.35 18.33 -4.49
N ALA A 130 -3.41 18.27 -3.68
CA ALA A 130 -3.68 17.12 -2.82
C ALA A 130 -3.94 15.85 -3.63
N GLN A 131 -4.60 15.95 -4.79
CA GLN A 131 -4.84 14.82 -5.69
C GLN A 131 -3.54 14.31 -6.32
N LYS A 132 -2.65 15.22 -6.75
CA LYS A 132 -1.31 14.85 -7.23
C LYS A 132 -0.49 14.15 -6.14
N ASN A 133 -0.51 14.67 -4.91
CA ASN A 133 0.17 14.04 -3.77
C ASN A 133 -0.39 12.64 -3.47
N MET A 134 -1.71 12.47 -3.51
CA MET A 134 -2.35 11.16 -3.35
C MET A 134 -1.84 10.17 -4.39
N THR A 135 -1.84 10.55 -5.67
CA THR A 135 -1.36 9.71 -6.77
C THR A 135 0.13 9.39 -6.62
N LEU A 136 0.97 10.38 -6.28
CA LEU A 136 2.40 10.17 -6.10
C LEU A 136 2.66 9.18 -4.96
N LEU A 137 2.10 9.42 -3.78
CA LEU A 137 2.27 8.53 -2.62
C LEU A 137 1.74 7.13 -2.90
N ALA A 138 0.58 7.00 -3.55
CA ALA A 138 0.02 5.70 -3.91
C ALA A 138 0.92 4.93 -4.90
N ARG A 139 1.52 5.62 -5.87
CA ARG A 139 2.46 5.01 -6.82
C ARG A 139 3.78 4.63 -6.15
N THR A 140 4.35 5.52 -5.34
CA THR A 140 5.57 5.21 -4.58
C THR A 140 5.34 4.02 -3.66
N ASN A 141 4.20 3.96 -2.97
CA ASN A 141 3.85 2.85 -2.09
C ASN A 141 3.69 1.53 -2.86
N MET A 142 3.08 1.58 -4.05
CA MET A 142 3.01 0.42 -4.96
C MET A 142 4.40 -0.04 -5.39
N THR A 143 5.29 0.87 -5.79
CA THR A 143 6.67 0.55 -6.20
C THR A 143 7.44 -0.10 -5.05
N LEU A 144 7.32 0.41 -3.82
CA LEU A 144 7.91 -0.21 -2.64
C LEU A 144 7.36 -1.63 -2.42
N GLY A 145 6.05 -1.85 -2.63
CA GLY A 145 5.46 -3.20 -2.57
C GLY A 145 6.08 -4.15 -3.60
N ILE A 146 6.30 -3.70 -4.83
CA ILE A 146 6.98 -4.50 -5.86
C ILE A 146 8.43 -4.82 -5.45
N ILE A 147 9.14 -3.86 -4.86
CA ILE A 147 10.49 -4.08 -4.31
C ILE A 147 10.45 -5.14 -3.20
N VAL A 148 9.46 -5.11 -2.30
CA VAL A 148 9.29 -6.13 -1.26
C VAL A 148 9.14 -7.52 -1.86
N LEU A 149 8.30 -7.68 -2.90
CA LEU A 149 8.15 -8.96 -3.61
C LEU A 149 9.46 -9.41 -4.26
N PHE A 150 10.19 -8.48 -4.87
CA PHE A 150 11.50 -8.76 -5.43
C PHE A 150 12.50 -9.21 -4.36
N CYS A 151 12.58 -8.54 -3.21
CA CYS A 151 13.42 -8.96 -2.09
C CYS A 151 13.05 -10.37 -1.61
N VAL A 152 11.75 -10.70 -1.52
CA VAL A 152 11.31 -12.05 -1.15
C VAL A 152 11.78 -13.09 -2.18
N SER A 153 11.72 -12.77 -3.48
CA SER A 153 12.27 -13.64 -4.52
C SER A 153 13.78 -13.80 -4.32
N MET A 154 14.53 -12.73 -4.13
CA MET A 154 15.98 -12.79 -3.94
C MET A 154 16.39 -13.63 -2.73
N MET A 155 15.63 -13.61 -1.64
CA MET A 155 15.86 -14.45 -0.46
C MET A 155 15.66 -15.95 -0.71
N GLN A 156 14.95 -16.34 -1.78
CA GLN A 156 14.75 -17.75 -2.13
C GLN A 156 15.90 -18.33 -2.97
N TYR A 157 16.67 -17.45 -3.64
CA TYR A 157 17.72 -17.83 -4.59
C TYR A 157 19.14 -17.43 -4.14
N ASN A 158 19.31 -16.81 -2.97
CA ASN A 158 20.59 -16.53 -2.31
C ASN A 158 20.63 -17.15 -0.92
#